data_AF-A0A7R7XT70-F1
#
_entry.id   AF-A0A7R7XT70-F1
#
_cell.length_a   1.000
_cell.length_b   1.000
_cell.length_c   1.000
_cell.angle_alpha   90.00
_cell.angle_beta   90.00
_cell.angle_gamma   90.00
#
_symmetry.space_group_name_H-M   'P 1'
#
loop_
_entity.id
_entity.type
_entity.pdbx_description
1 polymer ?
#
loop_
_entity_poly.entity_id
_entity_poly.type
_entity_poly.pdbx_seq_one_letter_code
_entity_poly.pdbx_strand_id
1 'polypeptide(L)'
;MESQSFVLHCTAVLTAKGVDRMRTQTGALMNSPGGGASAVFAPDGRKLTTDLANDQEGIVYANLNFDEISMARSFVDVCGHYSRPDLLWLGVKDGGEWECVRREK
;
A
#
# COMPACT_ATOMS: atom_id res chain seq x y z
N MET A 1 5.91 2.85 10.13
CA MET A 1 4.74 2.49 9.30
C MET A 1 3.86 1.53 10.09
N GLU A 2 2.52 1.57 9.96
CA GLU A 2 1.60 0.84 10.85
C GLU A 2 1.62 -0.69 10.69
N SER A 3 1.80 -1.20 9.46
CA SER A 3 1.76 -2.64 9.16
C SER A 3 3.11 -3.35 9.23
N GLN A 4 4.22 -2.60 9.25
CA GLN A 4 5.59 -3.12 9.09
C GLN A 4 5.73 -4.12 7.92
N SER A 5 5.06 -3.84 6.81
CA SER A 5 5.08 -4.66 5.60
C SER A 5 5.68 -3.89 4.43
N PHE A 6 6.11 -4.59 3.39
CA PHE A 6 6.32 -3.95 2.10
C PHE A 6 4.97 -3.52 1.52
N VAL A 7 4.92 -2.33 0.92
CA VAL A 7 3.71 -1.82 0.26
C VAL A 7 4.00 -1.65 -1.22
N LEU A 8 3.20 -2.31 -2.05
CA LEU A 8 3.24 -2.16 -3.49
C LEU A 8 2.04 -1.31 -3.91
N HIS A 9 2.30 -0.09 -4.35
CA HIS A 9 1.30 0.82 -4.87
C HIS A 9 1.35 0.83 -6.39
N CYS A 10 0.22 0.57 -7.04
CA CYS A 10 0.12 0.48 -8.49
C CYS A 10 -1.01 1.38 -9.00
N THR A 11 -0.70 2.22 -9.97
CA THR A 11 -1.63 3.15 -10.61
C THR A 11 -1.61 2.95 -12.12
N ALA A 12 -2.75 3.12 -12.77
CA ALA A 12 -2.82 3.22 -14.22
C ALA A 12 -2.39 4.62 -14.69
N VAL A 13 -1.83 4.71 -15.90
CA VAL A 13 -1.48 5.96 -16.56
C VAL A 13 -2.50 6.28 -17.64
N LEU A 14 -3.03 7.50 -17.62
CA LEU A 14 -3.88 8.01 -18.69
C LEU A 14 -3.02 8.54 -19.83
N THR A 15 -3.25 8.03 -21.03
CA THR A 15 -2.57 8.50 -22.25
C THR A 15 -3.40 9.57 -22.96
N ALA A 16 -2.77 10.45 -23.72
CA ALA A 16 -3.46 11.42 -24.58
C ALA A 16 -4.46 10.75 -25.54
N LYS A 17 -4.05 9.61 -26.12
CA LYS A 17 -4.94 8.78 -26.97
C LYS A 17 -6.17 8.29 -26.20
N GLY A 18 -6.03 7.96 -24.92
CA GLY A 18 -7.12 7.54 -24.05
C GLY A 18 -8.12 8.69 -23.82
N VAL A 19 -7.62 9.88 -23.47
CA VAL A 19 -8.45 11.09 -23.31
C VAL A 19 -9.21 11.41 -24.60
N ASP A 20 -8.53 11.36 -25.74
CA ASP A 20 -9.13 11.65 -27.05
C ASP A 20 -10.20 10.64 -27.44
N ARG A 21 -9.90 9.35 -27.26
CA ARG A 21 -10.83 8.26 -27.57
C ARG A 21 -12.09 8.32 -26.71
N MET A 22 -11.94 8.67 -25.44
CA MET A 22 -13.05 8.74 -24.48
C MET A 22 -13.76 10.10 -24.50
N ARG A 23 -13.20 11.10 -25.21
CA ARG A 23 -13.72 12.47 -25.32
C ARG A 23 -13.90 13.15 -23.96
N THR A 24 -12.92 13.00 -23.08
CA THR A 24 -12.97 13.50 -21.70
C THR A 24 -12.33 14.88 -21.52
N GLN A 25 -11.89 15.56 -22.59
CA GLN A 25 -11.11 16.80 -22.51
C GLN A 25 -11.80 17.93 -21.72
N THR A 26 -13.13 18.00 -21.78
CA THR A 26 -13.93 19.02 -21.08
C THR A 26 -14.50 18.54 -19.74
N GLY A 27 -14.22 17.29 -19.37
CA GLY A 27 -14.71 16.68 -18.14
C GLY A 27 -14.03 17.23 -16.89
N ALA A 28 -14.69 17.06 -15.74
CA ALA A 28 -14.13 17.47 -14.44
C ALA A 28 -13.02 16.53 -13.94
N LEU A 29 -12.97 15.29 -14.45
CA LEU A 29 -12.02 14.25 -14.05
C LEU A 29 -11.47 13.55 -15.30
N MET A 30 -10.24 13.05 -15.22
CA MET A 30 -9.59 12.27 -16.29
C MET A 30 -9.56 13.01 -17.65
N ASN A 31 -9.39 14.34 -17.60
CA ASN A 31 -9.40 15.22 -18.77
C ASN A 31 -8.02 15.48 -19.38
N SER A 32 -6.97 14.98 -18.73
CA SER A 32 -5.57 15.17 -19.09
C SER A 32 -4.80 13.86 -18.93
N PRO A 33 -3.73 13.67 -19.73
CA PRO A 33 -2.81 12.54 -19.54
C PRO A 33 -2.14 12.61 -18.16
N GLY A 34 -1.75 11.45 -17.62
CA GLY A 34 -1.05 11.37 -16.35
C GLY A 34 -1.71 10.42 -15.33
N GLY A 35 -1.50 10.72 -14.05
CA GLY A 35 -2.08 9.96 -12.93
C GLY A 35 -1.24 8.78 -12.43
N GLY A 36 -0.12 8.49 -13.09
CA GLY A 36 0.86 7.51 -12.64
C GLY A 36 1.60 7.95 -11.38
N ALA A 37 1.67 7.07 -10.38
CA ALA A 37 2.40 7.24 -9.13
C ALA A 37 2.82 5.89 -8.51
N SER A 38 2.95 4.83 -9.31
CA SER A 38 3.32 3.49 -8.84
C SER A 38 4.67 3.50 -8.10
N ALA A 39 4.73 2.86 -6.94
CA ALA A 39 5.93 2.85 -6.09
C ALA A 39 5.94 1.66 -5.13
N VAL A 40 7.13 1.29 -4.65
CA VAL A 40 7.30 0.28 -3.59
C VAL A 40 7.91 0.92 -2.35
N PHE A 41 7.35 0.61 -1.19
CA PHE A 41 7.80 1.11 0.11
C PHE A 41 8.23 -0.04 1.03
N ALA A 42 9.30 0.19 1.78
CA ALA A 42 9.83 -0.71 2.80
C ALA A 42 8.99 -0.67 4.09
N PRO A 43 9.10 -1.69 4.97
CA PRO A 43 8.42 -1.75 6.27
C PRO A 43 8.63 -0.53 7.18
N ASP A 44 9.77 0.15 7.05
CA ASP A 44 10.10 1.35 7.80
C ASP A 44 9.54 2.65 7.18
N GLY A 45 8.96 2.57 5.97
CA GLY A 45 8.39 3.69 5.23
C GLY A 45 9.31 4.28 4.15
N ARG A 46 10.54 3.79 3.98
CA ARG A 46 11.41 4.24 2.88
C ARG A 46 10.82 3.85 1.52
N LYS A 47 10.85 4.76 0.55
CA LYS A 47 10.55 4.43 -0.85
C LYS A 47 11.76 3.71 -1.47
N LEU A 48 11.54 2.53 -2.02
CA LEU A 48 12.57 1.66 -2.60
C LEU A 48 12.78 1.89 -4.09
N THR A 49 11.89 2.65 -4.72
CA THR A 49 11.81 2.80 -6.16
C THR A 49 12.04 4.25 -6.57
N THR A 50 12.65 4.43 -7.74
CA THR A 50 12.66 5.73 -8.42
C THR A 50 11.28 5.98 -9.03
N ASP A 51 10.82 7.23 -8.97
CA ASP A 51 9.55 7.61 -9.58
C ASP A 51 9.66 7.57 -11.10
N LEU A 52 8.61 7.08 -11.75
CA LEU A 52 8.35 7.35 -13.15
C LEU A 52 7.65 8.71 -13.27
N ALA A 53 7.80 9.37 -14.41
CA ALA A 53 6.96 10.52 -14.73
C ALA A 53 5.48 10.08 -14.73
N ASN A 54 4.59 10.95 -14.26
CA ASN A 54 3.19 10.57 -14.02
C ASN A 54 2.41 10.21 -15.30
N ASP A 55 2.93 10.60 -16.46
CA ASP A 55 2.40 10.38 -17.80
C ASP A 55 3.15 9.28 -18.58
N GLN A 56 4.11 8.62 -17.92
CA GLN A 56 4.92 7.58 -18.53
C GLN A 56 4.53 6.18 -18.05
N GLU A 57 4.21 5.31 -19.00
CA GLU A 57 4.07 3.87 -18.74
C GLU A 57 5.43 3.23 -18.50
N GLY A 58 5.50 2.34 -17.51
CA GLY A 58 6.72 1.62 -17.20
C GLY A 58 6.55 0.55 -16.13
N ILE A 59 7.59 -0.23 -15.94
CA ILE A 59 7.68 -1.26 -14.89
C ILE A 59 8.61 -0.73 -13.80
N VAL A 60 8.13 -0.77 -12.57
CA VAL A 60 8.91 -0.37 -11.39
C VAL A 60 9.45 -1.64 -10.72
N TYR A 61 10.75 -1.66 -10.46
CA TYR A 61 11.44 -2.81 -9.85
C TYR A 61 11.97 -2.44 -8.45
N ALA A 62 11.87 -3.39 -7.51
CA ALA A 62 12.47 -3.28 -6.18
C ALA A 62 12.92 -4.66 -5.71
N ASN A 63 14.02 -4.70 -4.94
CA ASN A 63 14.47 -5.90 -4.24
C ASN A 63 13.95 -5.84 -2.80
N LEU A 64 13.28 -6.91 -2.35
CA LEU A 64 12.68 -6.96 -1.02
C LEU A 64 13.53 -7.84 -0.11
N ASN A 65 14.11 -7.25 0.93
CA ASN A 65 14.77 -7.98 2.00
C ASN A 65 13.76 -8.25 3.14
N PHE A 66 13.27 -9.48 3.25
CA PHE A 66 12.23 -9.81 4.24
C PHE A 66 12.73 -9.81 5.70
N ASP A 67 14.04 -9.81 5.93
CA ASP A 67 14.59 -9.64 7.28
C ASP A 67 14.28 -8.23 7.85
N GLU A 68 14.05 -7.24 6.99
CA GLU A 68 13.67 -5.88 7.39
C GLU A 68 12.29 -5.84 8.09
N ILE A 69 11.42 -6.82 7.83
CA ILE A 69 10.09 -6.90 8.50
C ILE A 69 10.29 -7.17 9.98
N SER A 70 11.13 -8.15 10.33
CA SER A 70 11.42 -8.52 11.71
C SER A 70 12.06 -7.34 12.46
N MET A 71 12.96 -6.61 11.81
CA MET A 71 13.61 -5.42 12.35
C MET A 71 12.60 -4.27 12.57
N ALA A 72 11.68 -4.02 11.63
CA ALA A 72 10.66 -3.00 11.79
C ALA A 72 9.68 -3.35 12.92
N ARG A 73 9.27 -4.62 13.02
CA ARG A 73 8.38 -5.09 14.11
C ARG A 73 9.05 -5.08 15.47
N SER A 74 10.38 -5.22 15.57
CA SER A 74 11.06 -5.12 16.87
C SER A 74 11.02 -3.71 17.47
N PHE A 75 10.81 -2.68 16.63
CA PHE A 75 10.60 -1.31 17.12
C PHE A 75 9.14 -1.07 17.51
N VAL A 76 8.19 -1.40 16.63
CA VAL A 76 6.76 -1.18 16.86
C VAL A 76 5.98 -2.37 16.32
N ASP A 77 5.65 -3.34 17.17
CA ASP A 77 4.71 -4.43 16.83
C ASP A 77 3.30 -4.09 17.34
N VAL A 78 2.47 -3.55 16.45
CA VAL A 78 1.09 -3.08 16.75
C VAL A 78 0.17 -4.20 17.23
N CYS A 79 0.40 -5.45 16.80
CA CYS A 79 -0.36 -6.62 17.25
C CYS A 79 0.36 -7.42 18.35
N GLY A 80 1.57 -7.01 18.71
CA GLY A 80 2.42 -7.69 19.69
C GLY A 80 2.64 -6.83 20.93
N HIS A 81 3.89 -6.48 21.22
CA HIS A 81 4.28 -5.81 22.46
C HIS A 81 3.69 -4.40 22.62
N TYR A 82 3.28 -3.76 21.52
CA TYR A 82 2.66 -2.44 21.58
C TYR A 82 1.14 -2.53 21.81
N SER A 83 0.55 -3.72 21.64
CA SER A 83 -0.88 -3.94 21.87
C SER A 83 -1.21 -4.05 23.36
N ARG A 84 -2.38 -3.52 23.74
CA ARG A 84 -2.97 -3.64 25.09
C ARG A 84 -4.30 -4.40 25.02
N PRO A 85 -4.26 -5.73 24.88
CA PRO A 85 -5.47 -6.55 24.73
C PRO A 85 -6.38 -6.48 25.96
N ASP A 86 -5.83 -6.10 27.12
CA ASP A 86 -6.58 -5.82 28.35
C ASP A 86 -7.44 -4.54 28.28
N LEU A 87 -7.14 -3.62 27.36
CA LEU A 87 -7.89 -2.38 27.15
C LEU A 87 -8.78 -2.43 25.91
N LEU A 88 -8.24 -2.91 24.78
CA LEU A 88 -8.93 -2.97 23.50
C LEU A 88 -8.53 -4.23 22.75
N TRP A 89 -9.53 -4.95 22.25
CA TRP A 89 -9.34 -6.04 21.30
C TRP A 89 -10.33 -5.91 20.14
N LEU A 90 -9.94 -6.40 18.96
CA LEU A 90 -10.79 -6.47 17.79
C LEU A 90 -11.27 -7.92 17.61
N GLY A 91 -12.59 -8.11 17.60
CA GLY A 91 -13.23 -9.37 17.31
C GLY A 91 -13.81 -9.41 15.90
N VAL A 92 -13.68 -10.54 15.22
CA VAL A 92 -14.34 -10.79 13.93
C VAL A 92 -15.23 -12.02 14.07
N LYS A 93 -16.40 -11.98 13.43
CA LYS A 93 -17.36 -13.08 13.34
C LYS A 93 -17.64 -13.37 11.87
N ASP A 94 -17.24 -14.54 11.40
CA ASP A 94 -17.62 -15.06 10.08
C ASP A 94 -18.43 -16.35 10.28
N GLY A 95 -19.76 -16.21 10.33
CA GLY A 95 -20.71 -17.33 10.48
C GLY A 95 -20.74 -18.04 11.85
N GLY A 96 -19.83 -17.75 12.79
CA GLY A 96 -19.65 -18.48 14.05
C GLY A 96 -19.63 -17.63 15.33
N GLU A 97 -18.83 -18.04 16.32
CA GLU A 97 -18.56 -17.26 17.54
C GLU A 97 -17.55 -16.13 17.28
N TRP A 98 -17.44 -15.18 18.20
CA TRP A 98 -16.46 -14.10 18.10
C TRP A 98 -15.04 -14.65 18.30
N GLU A 99 -14.18 -14.42 17.31
CA GLU A 99 -12.76 -14.75 17.40
C GLU A 99 -11.94 -13.46 17.52
N CYS A 100 -10.98 -13.44 18.44
CA CYS A 100 -10.02 -12.36 18.53
C CYS A 100 -9.11 -12.38 17.30
N VAL A 101 -8.94 -11.24 16.63
CA VAL A 101 -8.07 -11.11 15.44
C VAL A 101 -6.61 -11.42 15.77
N ARG A 102 -6.20 -11.21 17.03
CA ARG A 102 -4.88 -11.62 17.51
C ARG A 102 -4.92 -13.12 17.83
N ARG A 103 -4.28 -13.95 16.99
CA ARG A 103 -3.96 -15.33 17.35
C ARG A 103 -2.85 -15.32 18.41
N GLU A 104 -3.04 -16.08 19.48
CA GLU A 104 -1.95 -16.38 20.42
C GLU A 104 -0.81 -17.08 19.66
N LYS A 105 0.43 -16.76 20.04
CA LYS A 105 1.62 -17.45 19.52
C LYS A 105 1.76 -18.81 20.17
#